data_AF-S5T4F6-F1
#
_entry.id   AF-S5T4F6-F1
#
_cell.length_a   1.000
_cell.length_b   1.000
_cell.length_c   1.000
_cell.angle_alpha   90.00
_cell.angle_beta   90.00
_cell.angle_gamma   90.00
#
_symmetry.space_group_name_H-M   'P 1'
#
loop_
_entity.id
_entity.type
_entity.pdbx_description
1 polymer ?
#
loop_
_entity_poly.entity_id
_entity_poly.type
_entity_poly.pdbx_seq_one_letter_code
_entity_poly.pdbx_strand_id
1 'polypeptide(L)' 'MIYYITKIVITTVLIVAVSELAKRSSLMGALLASMPLISVLAMIWLYIDTKDVDKVSALSSSVF' A
#
# COMPACT_ATOMS: atom_id res chain seq x y z
N MET A 1 -4.90 8.21 -18.54
CA MET A 1 -4.03 9.21 -17.88
C MET A 1 -4.54 9.65 -16.53
N ILE A 2 -5.79 10.14 -16.41
CA ILE A 2 -6.36 10.55 -15.10
C ILE A 2 -6.31 9.43 -14.05
N TYR A 3 -6.62 8.18 -14.46
CA TYR A 3 -6.55 7.01 -13.58
C TYR A 3 -5.16 6.81 -12.95
N TYR A 4 -4.10 6.86 -13.77
CA TYR A 4 -2.73 6.72 -13.29
C TYR A 4 -2.31 7.90 -12.41
N ILE A 5 -2.75 9.12 -12.72
CA ILE A 5 -2.50 10.28 -11.88
C ILE A 5 -3.14 10.08 -10.49
N THR A 6 -4.40 9.64 -10.44
CA THR A 6 -5.08 9.32 -9.17
C THR A 6 -4.35 8.22 -8.41
N LYS A 7 -3.92 7.16 -9.10
CA LYS A 7 -3.15 6.05 -8.52
C LYS A 7 -1.85 6.54 -7.87
N ILE A 8 -1.12 7.40 -8.59
CA ILE A 8 0.13 8.00 -8.11
C ILE A 8 -0.14 8.90 -6.90
N VAL A 9 -1.10 9.83 -6.98
CA VAL A 9 -1.41 10.76 -5.89
C VAL A 9 -1.78 10.02 -4.61
N ILE A 10 -2.68 9.04 -4.69
CA ILE A 10 -3.10 8.25 -3.51
C ILE A 10 -1.89 7.51 -2.91
N THR A 11 -1.08 6.87 -3.77
CA THR A 11 0.07 6.09 -3.32
C THR A 11 1.13 6.99 -2.67
N THR A 12 1.48 8.11 -3.30
CA THR A 12 2.47 9.05 -2.77
C THR A 12 1.99 9.70 -1.48
N VAL A 13 0.73 10.13 -1.40
CA VAL A 13 0.17 10.72 -0.16
C VAL A 13 0.22 9.72 0.99
N LEU A 14 -0.12 8.44 0.75
CA LEU A 14 -0.03 7.41 1.76
C LEU A 14 1.42 7.21 2.24
N ILE A 15 2.37 7.09 1.31
CA ILE A 15 3.80 6.90 1.65
C ILE A 15 4.33 8.08 2.45
N VAL A 16 4.01 9.32 2.05
CA VAL A 16 4.43 10.53 2.76
C VAL A 16 3.79 10.58 4.15
N ALA A 17 2.49 10.31 4.27
CA ALA A 17 1.80 10.30 5.56
C ALA A 17 2.42 9.30 6.54
N VAL A 18 2.71 8.07 6.07
CA VAL A 18 3.39 7.04 6.86
C VAL A 18 4.79 7.50 7.28
N SER A 19 5.55 8.10 6.36
CA SER A 19 6.90 8.60 6.62
C SER A 19 6.92 9.75 7.64
N GLU A 20 5.97 10.68 7.56
CA GLU A 20 5.83 11.77 8.55
C GLU A 20 5.39 11.25 9.92
N LEU A 21 4.48 10.26 9.96
CA LEU A 21 4.03 9.68 11.22
C LEU A 21 5.15 8.90 11.92
N ALA A 22 5.96 8.19 11.14
CA ALA A 22 7.16 7.51 11.62
C ALA A 22 8.21 8.50 12.16
N LYS A 23 8.36 9.67 11.53
CA LYS A 23 9.25 10.74 12.02
C LYS A 23 8.77 11.36 13.34
N ARG A 24 7.46 11.51 13.53
CA ARG A 24 6.89 12.08 14.77
C ARG A 24 6.95 11.13 15.96
N SER A 25 6.86 9.82 15.74
CA SER A 25 6.89 8.82 16.83
C SER A 25 7.60 7.55 16.38
N SER A 26 8.72 7.24 17.04
CA SER A 26 9.50 6.02 16.79
C SER A 26 8.68 4.75 17.01
N LEU A 27 7.80 4.73 18.03
CA LEU A 27 6.88 3.61 18.29
C LEU A 27 5.89 3.42 17.14
N MET A 28 5.29 4.51 16.65
CA MET A 28 4.35 4.47 15.53
C MET A 28 5.06 4.07 14.24
N GLY A 29 6.29 4.56 14.03
CA GLY A 29 7.14 4.17 12.90
C GLY A 29 7.49 2.69 12.91
N ALA A 30 7.82 2.13 14.08
CA ALA A 30 8.10 0.71 14.22
C ALA A 30 6.87 -0.17 13.90
N LEU A 31 5.68 0.22 14.37
CA LEU A 31 4.43 -0.46 14.04
C LEU A 31 4.08 -0.34 12.55
N LEU A 32 4.23 0.84 11.96
CA LEU A 32 3.93 1.05 10.55
C LEU A 32 4.95 0.36 9.63
N ALA A 33 6.22 0.28 10.04
CA ALA A 33 7.27 -0.40 9.30
C ALA A 33 7.13 -1.93 9.36
N SER A 34 6.58 -2.49 10.44
CA SER A 34 6.23 -3.91 10.50
C SER A 34 4.96 -4.23 9.72
N MET A 35 4.10 -3.23 9.49
CA MET A 35 2.92 -3.39 8.63
C MET A 35 3.34 -3.35 7.15
N PRO A 36 2.91 -4.33 6.35
CA PRO A 36 3.19 -4.44 4.91
C PRO A 36 2.26 -3.50 4.11
N LEU A 37 2.18 -2.23 4.49
CA LEU A 37 1.20 -1.27 3.98
C LEU A 37 1.29 -1.11 2.46
N ILE A 38 2.51 -1.15 1.93
CA ILE A 38 2.78 -1.08 0.49
C ILE A 38 2.17 -2.31 -0.22
N SER A 39 2.35 -3.50 0.35
CA SER A 39 1.81 -4.74 -0.18
C SER A 39 0.29 -4.75 -0.17
N VAL A 40 -0.34 -4.28 0.92
CA VAL A 40 -1.80 -4.13 1.02
C VAL A 40 -2.32 -3.17 -0.04
N LEU A 41 -1.66 -2.03 -0.22
CA LEU A 41 -2.05 -1.07 -1.26
C LEU A 41 -1.90 -1.67 -2.68
N ALA A 42 -0.85 -2.45 -2.92
CA ALA A 42 -0.66 -3.16 -4.19
C ALA A 42 -1.78 -4.18 -4.46
N MET A 43 -2.19 -4.95 -3.44
CA MET A 43 -3.33 -5.87 -3.53
C MET A 43 -4.65 -5.16 -3.82
N ILE A 44 -4.91 -4.01 -3.17
CA ILE A 44 -6.10 -3.19 -3.44
C ILE A 44 -6.13 -2.75 -4.90
N TRP A 45 -5.02 -2.21 -5.41
CA TRP A 45 -4.93 -1.78 -6.80
C TRP A 45 -5.07 -2.94 -7.79
N LEU A 46 -4.46 -4.08 -7.49
CA LEU A 46 -4.56 -5.28 -8.31
C LEU A 46 -6.01 -5.75 -8.42
N TYR A 47 -6.76 -5.73 -7.31
CA TYR A 47 -8.17 -6.05 -7.32
C TYR A 47 -9.01 -5.02 -8.09
N ILE A 48 -8.74 -3.72 -7.92
CA ILE A 48 -9.45 -2.67 -8.66
C ILE A 48 -9.21 -2.82 -10.17
N ASP A 49 -7.98 -3.15 -10.58
CA ASP A 49 -7.59 -3.30 -11.98
C ASP A 49 -8.15 -4.59 -12.62
N THR A 50 -8.20 -5.69 -11.88
CA THR A 50 -8.48 -7.02 -12.44
C THR A 50 -9.81 -7.63 -12.00
N LYS A 51 -10.36 -7.18 -10.85
CA LYS A 51 -11.48 -7.79 -10.12
C LYS A 51 -11.30 -9.28 -9.81
N ASP A 52 -10.05 -9.76 -9.86
CA ASP A 52 -9.68 -11.17 -9.76
C ASP A 52 -9.12 -11.45 -8.36
N VAL A 53 -9.88 -12.22 -7.58
CA VAL A 53 -9.53 -12.56 -6.20
C VAL A 53 -8.37 -13.57 -6.16
N ASP A 54 -8.25 -14.44 -7.17
CA ASP A 54 -7.20 -15.45 -7.22
C ASP A 54 -5.83 -14.78 -7.42
N LYS A 55 -5.77 -13.72 -8.24
CA LYS A 55 -4.55 -12.90 -8.39
C LYS A 55 -4.15 -12.19 -7.10
N VAL A 56 -5.12 -11.67 -6.34
CA VAL A 56 -4.87 -11.05 -5.04
C VAL A 56 -4.38 -12.08 -4.03
N SER A 57 -5.00 -13.26 -4.00
CA SER A 57 -4.59 -14.37 -3.15
C SER A 57 -3.16 -14.83 -3.48
N ALA A 58 -2.85 -15.00 -4.77
CA ALA A 58 -1.52 -15.38 -5.22
C ALA A 58 -0.47 -14.33 -4.82
N LEU A 59 -0.79 -13.04 -4.96
CA LEU A 59 0.09 -11.96 -4.51
C LEU A 59 0.29 -11.99 -2.99
N SER A 60 -0.77 -12.22 -2.21
CA SER A 60 -0.67 -12.35 -0.76
C SER A 60 0.24 -13.51 -0.35
N SER A 61 0.04 -14.70 -0.90
CA SER A 61 0.85 -15.89 -0.59
C SER A 61 2.31 -15.77 -1.05
N SER A 62 2.63 -14.85 -1.96
CA SER A 62 4.00 -14.60 -2.39
C SER A 62 4.73 -13.57 -1.53
N VAL A 63 4.01 -12.70 -0.82
CA VAL A 63 4.57 -11.57 -0.07
C VAL A 63 4.65 -11.84 1.43
N PHE A 64 3.79 -12.72 1.94
CA PHE A 64 3.72 -13.14 3.34
C PHE A 64 4.10 -14.60 3.51
#